data_AF-A0A815JBJ1-F1
#
_entry.id   AF-A0A815JBJ1-F1
#
_cell.length_a   1.000
_cell.length_b   1.000
_cell.length_c   1.000
_cell.angle_alpha   90.00
_cell.angle_beta   90.00
_cell.angle_gamma   90.00
#
_symmetry.space_group_name_H-M   'P 1'
#
loop_
_entity.id
_entity.type
_entity.pdbx_description
1 polymer ?
#
loop_
_entity_poly.entity_id
_entity_poly.type
_entity_poly.pdbx_seq_one_letter_code
_entity_poly.pdbx_strand_id
1 'polypeptide(L)'
;MILFTFILLTYFWSLPLTLLIVLIYGSWMYIDRYTPVRGGRWSDRLRRLSIWSIVSNYFPIKLIKTEDLDPSRSYIFGYHSHGAATVGAGINFLTEATHFSTMFPGISHVKISAEKPA
;
A
#
# COMPACT_ATOMS: atom_id res chain seq x y z
N MET A 1 -26.45 22.59 -22.03
CA MET A 1 -25.84 21.70 -21.02
C MET A 1 -24.40 21.31 -21.39
N ILE A 2 -24.16 20.65 -22.53
CA ILE A 2 -22.82 20.19 -22.95
C ILE A 2 -21.78 21.34 -23.04
N LEU A 3 -22.10 22.44 -23.74
CA LEU A 3 -21.21 23.59 -23.87
C LEU A 3 -20.84 24.22 -22.50
N PHE A 4 -21.81 24.30 -21.60
CA PHE A 4 -21.62 24.81 -20.25
C PHE A 4 -20.69 23.91 -19.43
N THR A 5 -20.87 22.59 -19.52
CA THR A 5 -19.96 21.61 -18.91
C THR A 5 -18.54 21.72 -19.46
N PHE A 6 -18.39 21.88 -20.78
CA PHE A 6 -17.07 22.06 -21.41
C PHE A 6 -16.36 23.32 -20.91
N ILE A 7 -17.07 24.46 -20.83
CA ILE A 7 -16.51 25.73 -20.33
C ILE A 7 -16.08 25.62 -18.86
N LEU A 8 -16.88 24.99 -18.00
CA LEU A 8 -16.52 24.77 -16.60
C LEU A 8 -15.28 23.88 -16.46
N LEU A 9 -15.15 22.85 -17.30
CA LEU A 9 -14.00 21.95 -17.29
C LEU A 9 -12.71 22.68 -17.72
N THR A 10 -12.74 23.43 -18.84
CA THR A 10 -11.57 24.19 -19.28
C THR A 10 -11.20 25.28 -18.29
N TYR A 11 -12.19 25.95 -17.68
CA TYR A 11 -11.93 26.94 -16.65
C TYR A 11 -11.23 26.31 -15.44
N PHE A 12 -11.74 25.19 -14.93
CA PHE A 12 -11.14 24.43 -13.81
C PHE A 12 -9.69 24.01 -14.09
N TRP A 13 -9.39 23.50 -15.30
CA TRP A 13 -8.03 23.11 -15.69
C TRP A 13 -7.09 24.31 -15.92
N SER A 14 -7.62 25.48 -16.26
CA SER A 14 -6.83 26.70 -16.51
C SER A 14 -6.53 27.52 -15.24
N LEU A 15 -7.08 27.13 -14.09
CA LEU A 15 -6.81 27.84 -12.83
C LEU A 15 -5.32 27.72 -12.46
N PRO A 16 -4.64 28.82 -12.07
CA PRO A 16 -3.25 28.76 -11.61
C PRO A 16 -3.01 27.77 -10.46
N LEU A 17 -4.03 27.58 -9.60
CA LEU A 17 -3.98 26.62 -8.50
C LEU A 17 -3.95 25.16 -8.98
N THR A 18 -4.75 24.80 -9.99
CA THR A 18 -4.77 23.42 -10.51
C THR A 18 -3.47 23.10 -11.24
N LEU A 19 -2.93 24.06 -12.00
CA LEU A 19 -1.59 23.94 -12.59
C LEU A 19 -0.50 23.78 -11.51
N LEU A 20 -0.55 24.55 -10.42
CA LEU A 20 0.39 24.41 -9.30
C LEU A 20 0.30 23.02 -8.66
N ILE A 21 -0.91 22.50 -8.42
CA ILE A 21 -1.12 21.15 -7.88
C ILE A 21 -0.53 20.09 -8.82
N VAL A 22 -0.78 20.22 -10.13
CA VAL A 22 -0.23 19.30 -11.16
C VAL A 22 1.30 19.36 -11.18
N LEU A 23 1.90 20.54 -11.11
CA LEU A 23 3.35 20.70 -11.09
C LEU A 23 3.97 20.11 -9.81
N ILE A 24 3.37 20.34 -8.64
CA ILE A 24 3.84 19.78 -7.37
C ILE A 24 3.74 18.25 -7.40
N TYR A 25 2.58 17.71 -7.76
CA TYR A 25 2.36 16.27 -7.82
C TYR A 25 3.22 15.59 -8.89
N GLY A 26 3.34 16.20 -10.07
CA GLY A 26 4.20 15.71 -11.15
C GLY A 26 5.68 15.73 -10.76
N SER A 27 6.15 16.78 -10.08
CA SER A 27 7.51 16.83 -9.53
C SER A 27 7.74 15.74 -8.50
N TRP A 28 6.78 15.53 -7.59
CA TRP A 28 6.84 14.45 -6.62
C TRP A 28 6.89 13.08 -7.31
N MET A 29 6.04 12.82 -8.30
CA MET A 29 6.08 11.58 -9.08
C MET A 29 7.42 11.36 -9.80
N TYR A 30 8.00 12.41 -10.37
CA TYR A 30 9.30 12.31 -11.05
C TYR A 30 10.43 11.99 -10.06
N ILE A 31 10.43 12.62 -8.89
CA ILE A 31 11.37 12.30 -7.81
C ILE A 31 11.12 10.86 -7.32
N ASP A 32 9.85 10.44 -7.25
CA ASP A 32 9.45 9.18 -6.66
C ASP A 32 9.46 7.96 -7.59
N ARG A 33 9.80 8.15 -8.86
CA ARG A 33 9.69 7.12 -9.91
C ARG A 33 10.40 5.80 -9.62
N TYR A 34 11.42 5.78 -8.77
CA TYR A 34 12.16 4.57 -8.41
C TYR A 34 11.69 3.91 -7.11
N THR A 35 10.80 4.53 -6.35
CA THR A 35 10.28 3.95 -5.11
C THR A 35 9.56 2.61 -5.34
N PRO A 36 8.76 2.40 -6.40
CA PRO A 36 8.11 1.11 -6.66
C PRO A 36 9.10 -0.04 -6.86
N VAL A 37 10.24 0.20 -7.51
CA VAL A 37 11.27 -0.83 -7.76
C VAL A 37 12.20 -1.06 -6.57
N ARG A 38 12.18 -0.17 -5.57
CA ARG A 38 12.98 -0.28 -4.34
C ARG A 38 12.19 -0.87 -3.16
N GLY A 39 11.03 -1.47 -3.43
CA GLY A 39 10.20 -2.11 -2.41
C GLY A 39 9.18 -1.19 -1.72
N GLY A 40 8.96 0.01 -2.25
CA GLY A 40 7.96 0.96 -1.73
C GLY A 40 8.39 1.71 -0.46
N ARG A 41 7.46 2.46 0.13
CA ARG A 41 7.65 3.17 1.41
C ARG A 41 6.79 2.57 2.49
N TRP A 42 7.40 1.71 3.30
CA TRP A 42 6.75 1.14 4.47
C TRP A 42 7.10 1.99 5.68
N SER A 43 6.07 2.49 6.38
CA SER A 43 6.25 3.25 7.61
C SER A 43 5.78 2.41 8.80
N ASP A 44 6.71 1.93 9.62
CA ASP A 44 6.38 1.11 10.79
C ASP A 44 5.46 1.84 11.78
N ARG A 45 5.53 3.19 11.81
CA ARG A 45 4.60 3.99 12.62
C ARG A 45 3.16 3.85 12.13
N LEU A 46 2.95 3.92 10.82
CA LEU A 46 1.61 3.74 10.24
C LEU A 46 1.09 2.32 10.42
N ARG A 47 1.97 1.32 10.32
CA ARG A 47 1.61 -0.10 10.50
C ARG A 47 1.18 -0.45 11.92
N ARG A 48 1.70 0.29 12.92
CA ARG A 48 1.44 0.08 14.36
C ARG A 48 0.34 1.00 14.92
N LEU A 49 -0.39 1.72 14.08
CA LEU A 49 -1.50 2.56 14.55
C LEU A 49 -2.58 1.71 15.23
N SER A 50 -3.10 2.22 16.35
CA SER A 50 -4.13 1.55 17.16
C SER A 50 -5.43 1.29 16.42
N ILE A 51 -5.74 2.09 15.39
CA ILE A 51 -6.92 1.89 14.54
C ILE A 51 -6.94 0.48 13.92
N TRP A 52 -5.79 -0.08 13.59
CA TRP A 52 -5.71 -1.41 13.00
C TRP A 52 -6.08 -2.51 14.01
N SER A 53 -5.70 -2.33 15.27
CA SER A 53 -6.12 -3.24 16.36
C SER A 53 -7.63 -3.14 16.63
N ILE A 54 -8.23 -1.96 16.48
CA ILE A 54 -9.69 -1.80 16.60
C ILE A 54 -10.38 -2.58 15.47
N VAL A 55 -9.92 -2.42 14.24
CA VAL A 55 -10.47 -3.11 13.06
C VAL A 55 -10.31 -4.62 13.17
N SER A 56 -9.13 -5.11 13.60
CA SER A 56 -8.89 -6.55 13.75
C SER A 56 -9.81 -7.17 14.81
N ASN A 57 -10.06 -6.47 15.92
CA ASN A 57 -10.96 -6.94 16.97
C ASN A 57 -12.44 -6.88 16.57
N TYR A 58 -12.86 -5.89 15.77
CA TYR A 58 -14.25 -5.75 15.32
C TYR A 58 -14.65 -6.85 14.31
N PHE A 59 -13.76 -7.21 13.38
CA PHE A 59 -13.99 -8.24 12.34
C PHE A 59 -13.36 -9.62 12.66
N PRO A 60 -13.19 -9.94 13.95
CA PRO A 60 -12.25 -10.94 14.49
C PRO A 60 -11.16 -11.48 13.53
N ILE A 61 -10.37 -10.58 12.93
CA ILE A 61 -9.34 -10.94 11.96
C ILE A 61 -8.17 -11.61 12.69
N LYS A 62 -7.81 -12.81 12.25
CA LYS A 62 -6.68 -13.57 12.79
C LYS A 62 -5.74 -13.97 11.66
N LEU A 63 -4.45 -13.97 11.95
CA LEU A 63 -3.43 -14.58 11.11
C LEU A 63 -3.02 -15.90 11.77
N ILE A 64 -3.27 -17.01 11.07
CA ILE A 64 -2.90 -18.35 11.53
C ILE A 64 -1.69 -18.77 10.72
N LYS A 65 -0.56 -18.97 11.40
CA LYS A 65 0.65 -19.50 10.79
C LYS A 65 0.53 -21.01 10.65
N THR A 66 0.60 -21.50 9.41
CA THR A 66 0.56 -22.93 9.11
C THR A 66 1.95 -23.51 8.97
N GLU A 67 2.90 -22.73 8.46
CA GLU A 67 4.27 -23.16 8.16
C GLU A 67 5.27 -22.05 8.49
N ASP A 68 6.51 -22.44 8.72
CA ASP A 68 7.63 -21.51 8.81
C ASP A 68 8.07 -21.06 7.41
N LEU A 69 8.30 -19.76 7.26
CA LEU A 69 8.85 -19.18 6.03
C LEU A 69 10.34 -18.92 6.23
N ASP A 70 11.16 -19.41 5.32
CA ASP A 70 12.60 -19.16 5.28
C ASP A 70 12.86 -17.66 5.02
N PRO A 71 13.45 -16.91 5.97
CA PRO A 71 13.66 -15.47 5.85
C PRO A 71 14.72 -15.08 4.79
N SER A 72 15.46 -16.04 4.24
CA SER A 72 16.39 -15.80 3.14
C SER A 72 15.72 -15.66 1.77
N ARG A 73 14.42 -16.02 1.68
CA ARG A 73 13.65 -16.01 0.42
C ARG A 73 12.62 -14.89 0.36
N SER A 74 12.27 -14.49 -0.86
CA SER A 74 11.17 -13.57 -1.14
C SER A 74 9.88 -14.33 -1.43
N TYR A 75 8.76 -13.90 -0.84
CA TYR A 75 7.44 -14.51 -1.01
C TYR A 75 6.44 -13.50 -1.56
N ILE A 76 5.55 -13.98 -2.43
CA ILE A 76 4.38 -13.25 -2.89
C ILE A 76 3.14 -13.89 -2.25
N PHE A 77 2.42 -13.13 -1.44
CA PHE A 77 1.17 -13.58 -0.83
C PHE A 77 0.02 -13.29 -1.78
N GLY A 78 -0.47 -14.32 -2.46
CA GLY A 78 -1.66 -14.24 -3.28
C GLY A 78 -2.93 -14.23 -2.41
N TYR A 79 -3.87 -13.35 -2.73
CA TYR A 79 -5.17 -13.31 -2.07
C TYR A 79 -6.27 -13.10 -3.12
N HIS A 80 -7.29 -13.96 -3.11
CA HIS A 80 -8.45 -13.83 -3.97
C HIS A 80 -9.67 -13.47 -3.12
N SER A 81 -10.10 -12.21 -3.19
CA SER A 81 -11.14 -11.69 -2.32
C SER A 81 -12.49 -11.58 -3.03
N HIS A 82 -13.55 -11.89 -2.28
CA HIS A 82 -14.89 -11.42 -2.59
C HIS A 82 -15.31 -10.45 -1.46
N GLY A 83 -15.06 -9.14 -1.62
CA GLY A 83 -15.53 -8.09 -0.72
C GLY A 83 -14.68 -7.85 0.54
N ALA A 84 -15.34 -7.80 1.71
CA ALA A 84 -14.76 -7.45 3.03
C ALA A 84 -13.49 -8.25 3.40
N ALA A 85 -13.33 -9.41 2.78
CA ALA A 85 -12.15 -10.26 2.86
C ALA A 85 -10.83 -9.50 2.54
N THR A 86 -10.87 -8.52 1.64
CA THR A 86 -9.70 -7.68 1.28
C THR A 86 -9.15 -6.90 2.48
N VAL A 87 -10.04 -6.48 3.40
CA VAL A 87 -9.63 -5.82 4.65
C VAL A 87 -8.88 -6.80 5.54
N GLY A 88 -9.30 -8.07 5.59
CA GLY A 88 -8.60 -9.13 6.34
C GLY A 88 -7.16 -9.31 5.90
N ALA A 89 -6.92 -9.42 4.59
CA ALA A 89 -5.56 -9.52 4.04
C ALA A 89 -4.75 -8.24 4.31
N GLY A 90 -5.35 -7.06 4.15
CA GLY A 90 -4.71 -5.79 4.47
C GLY A 90 -4.28 -5.70 5.94
N ILE A 91 -5.18 -6.04 6.86
CA ILE A 91 -4.90 -6.03 8.31
C ILE A 91 -3.81 -7.04 8.65
N ASN A 92 -3.86 -8.25 8.12
CA ASN A 92 -2.88 -9.30 8.41
C ASN A 92 -1.48 -9.03 7.84
N PHE A 93 -1.39 -8.50 6.61
CA PHE A 93 -0.11 -8.40 5.88
C PHE A 93 0.42 -6.97 5.77
N LEU A 94 -0.41 -5.93 5.92
CA LEU A 94 0.04 -4.54 5.79
C LEU A 94 0.22 -3.86 7.15
N THR A 95 -0.29 -4.43 8.23
CA THR A 95 -0.28 -3.83 9.57
C THR A 95 0.34 -4.76 10.61
N GLU A 96 0.59 -4.26 11.81
CA GLU A 96 1.02 -5.07 12.96
C GLU A 96 -0.15 -5.47 13.89
N ALA A 97 -1.40 -5.26 13.47
CA ALA A 97 -2.57 -5.54 14.30
C ALA A 97 -2.74 -7.01 14.69
N THR A 98 -2.20 -7.92 13.88
CA THR A 98 -2.18 -9.36 14.12
C THR A 98 -0.77 -9.89 14.32
N HIS A 99 0.20 -9.03 14.67
CA HIS A 99 1.57 -9.42 15.00
C HIS A 99 2.32 -10.17 13.88
N PHE A 100 2.19 -9.71 12.63
CA PHE A 100 2.86 -10.32 11.48
C PHE A 100 4.38 -10.46 11.69
N SER A 101 5.04 -9.39 12.14
CA SER A 101 6.50 -9.39 12.37
C SER A 101 6.95 -10.39 13.44
N THR A 102 6.07 -10.72 14.39
CA THR A 102 6.34 -11.72 15.42
C THR A 102 6.15 -13.14 14.90
N MET A 103 5.15 -13.37 14.03
CA MET A 103 4.90 -14.69 13.43
C MET A 103 5.90 -15.06 12.34
N PHE A 104 6.37 -14.07 11.58
CA PHE A 104 7.33 -14.24 10.49
C PHE A 104 8.56 -13.34 10.70
N PRO A 105 9.41 -13.64 11.69
CA PRO A 105 10.59 -12.83 11.98
C PRO A 105 11.55 -12.86 10.78
N GLY A 106 12.09 -11.69 10.41
CA GLY A 106 13.01 -11.54 9.28
C GLY A 106 12.35 -11.44 7.90
N ILE A 107 11.05 -11.76 7.79
CA ILE A 107 10.28 -11.50 6.56
C ILE A 107 9.91 -10.02 6.54
N SER A 108 10.46 -9.30 5.56
CA SER A 108 10.16 -7.89 5.34
C SER A 108 9.27 -7.71 4.12
N HIS A 109 8.32 -6.78 4.19
CA HIS A 109 7.40 -6.48 3.08
C HIS A 109 8.06 -5.74 1.90
N VAL A 110 9.39 -5.55 1.94
CA VAL A 110 10.14 -4.61 1.07
C VAL A 110 11.05 -5.33 0.07
N LYS A 111 11.40 -6.61 0.25
CA LYS A 111 12.33 -7.29 -0.66
C LYS A 111 11.64 -7.97 -1.83
N ILE A 112 11.24 -7.18 -2.82
CA ILE A 112 11.17 -7.65 -4.20
C ILE A 112 12.55 -7.38 -4.80
N SER A 113 13.53 -8.24 -4.53
CA SER A 113 14.77 -8.22 -5.30
C SER A 113 14.45 -8.85 -6.64
N ALA A 114 14.11 -8.02 -7.63
CA ALA A 114 14.24 -8.44 -9.02
C ALA A 114 15.74 -8.53 -9.30
N GLU A 115 16.34 -9.68 -8.97
CA GLU A 115 17.65 -10.01 -9.50
C GLU A 115 17.49 -10.06 -11.01
N LYS A 116 18.14 -9.12 -11.71
CA LYS A 116 18.26 -9.15 -13.16
C LYS A 116 19.02 -10.43 -13.49
N PRO A 117 18.49 -11.37 -14.29
CA PRO A 117 19.31 -12.48 -14.76
C PRO A 117 20.49 -11.89 -15.54
N ALA A 118 21.68 -12.42 -15.24
CA ALA A 118 22.96 -12.03 -15.80
C ALA A 118 22.97 -12.02 -17.34
#